data_AF-A0A2P6VUU0-F1
#
_entry.id   AF-A0A2P6VUU0-F1
#
_cell.length_a   1.000
_cell.length_b   1.000
_cell.length_c   1.000
_cell.angle_alpha   90.00
_cell.angle_beta   90.00
_cell.angle_gamma   90.00
#
_symmetry.space_group_name_H-M   'P 1'
#
loop_
_entity.id
_entity.type
_entity.pdbx_description
1 polymer ?
#
loop_
_entity_poly.entity_id
_entity_poly.type
_entity_poly.pdbx_seq_one_letter_code
_entity_poly.pdbx_strand_id
1 'polypeptide(L)' 'MRYRGEQLSASYRLDLLVGGRVVVEIKAVSEVQPVHRAQLLTYLSKGEFPLGLIVNFHRQTLVEGLHRLAR' A
#
# COMPACT_ATOMS: atom_id res chain seq x y z
N MET A 1 -11.75 -1.55 -12.74
CA MET A 1 -10.65 -1.75 -13.73
C MET A 1 -11.01 -2.90 -14.65
N ARG A 2 -10.50 -2.96 -15.90
CA ARG A 2 -10.63 -4.16 -16.75
C ARG A 2 -9.28 -4.85 -16.88
N TYR A 3 -9.21 -6.13 -16.54
CA TYR A 3 -8.06 -7.00 -16.80
C TYR A 3 -8.56 -8.21 -17.56
N ARG A 4 -7.93 -8.53 -18.71
CA ARG A 4 -8.37 -9.61 -19.61
C ARG A 4 -9.86 -9.56 -20.01
N GLY A 5 -10.40 -8.35 -20.17
CA GLY A 5 -11.80 -8.14 -20.54
C GLY A 5 -12.79 -8.21 -19.38
N GLU A 6 -12.38 -8.71 -18.21
CA GLU A 6 -13.24 -8.77 -17.03
C GLU A 6 -13.14 -7.50 -16.18
N GLN A 7 -14.30 -7.01 -15.74
CA GLN A 7 -14.39 -5.86 -14.86
C GLN A 7 -14.06 -6.31 -13.44
N LEU A 8 -12.79 -6.13 -13.05
CA LEU A 8 -12.34 -6.29 -11.68
C LEU A 8 -13.16 -5.34 -10.79
N SER A 9 -14.02 -5.93 -9.97
CA SER A 9 -14.81 -5.31 -8.89
C SER A 9 -13.96 -4.95 -7.67
N ALA A 10 -12.63 -4.88 -7.82
CA ALA A 10 -11.74 -4.42 -6.78
C ALA A 10 -11.99 -2.92 -6.55
N SER A 11 -12.75 -2.60 -5.51
CA SER A 11 -12.89 -1.25 -5.00
C SER A 11 -11.52 -0.80 -4.46
N TYR A 12 -10.94 0.17 -5.16
CA TYR A 12 -9.64 0.71 -4.84
C TYR A 12 -9.78 1.63 -3.64
N ARG A 13 -9.70 1.07 -2.43
CA ARG A 13 -9.79 1.82 -1.18
C ARG A 13 -8.41 1.85 -0.54
N LEU A 14 -7.91 3.06 -0.29
CA LEU A 14 -6.75 3.28 0.54
C LEU A 14 -7.18 3.19 2.00
N ASP A 15 -6.34 2.63 2.87
CA ASP A 15 -6.59 2.68 4.31
C ASP A 15 -6.53 4.14 4.79
N LEU A 16 -5.43 4.84 4.45
CA LEU A 16 -5.24 6.24 4.77
C LEU A 16 -4.51 6.99 3.63
N LEU A 17 -4.94 8.22 3.39
CA LEU A 17 -4.26 9.19 2.54
C LEU A 17 -3.97 10.46 3.35
N VAL A 18 -2.72 10.64 3.75
CA VAL A 18 -2.32 11.78 4.58
C VAL A 18 -1.93 12.95 3.69
N GLY A 19 -2.60 14.09 3.91
CA GLY A 19 -2.33 15.34 3.20
C GLY A 19 -2.44 15.24 1.67
N GLY A 20 -3.19 14.26 1.14
CA GLY A 20 -3.32 14.03 -0.30
C GLY A 20 -2.05 13.53 -0.99
N ARG A 21 -1.00 13.14 -0.24
CA ARG A 21 0.34 12.86 -0.80
C ARG A 21 0.99 11.59 -0.30
N VAL A 22 0.65 11.13 0.90
CA VAL A 22 1.26 9.93 1.51
C VAL A 22 0.20 8.86 1.67
N VAL A 23 0.37 7.75 0.95
CA VAL A 23 -0.46 6.56 1.10
C VAL A 23 0.06 5.74 2.28
N VAL A 24 -0.81 5.34 3.20
CA VAL A 24 -0.45 4.42 4.29
C VAL A 24 -1.34 3.18 4.21
N GLU A 25 -0.69 2.02 4.21
CA GLU A 25 -1.31 0.69 4.21
C GLU A 25 -1.01 0.00 5.55
N ILE A 26 -2.05 -0.47 6.22
CA ILE A 26 -1.93 -1.12 7.54
C ILE A 26 -1.96 -2.63 7.35
N LYS A 27 -1.03 -3.35 8.00
CA LYS A 27 -1.00 -4.82 7.99
C LYS A 27 -0.70 -5.39 9.37
N ALA A 28 -1.09 -6.64 9.58
CA ALA A 28 -0.76 -7.44 10.76
C ALA A 28 -0.39 -8.86 10.32
N VAL A 29 0.74 -8.97 9.61
CA VAL A 29 1.20 -10.21 8.97
C VAL A 29 2.61 -10.57 9.43
N SER A 30 2.94 -11.86 9.47
CA SER A 30 4.28 -12.33 9.87
C SER A 30 5.42 -11.65 9.12
N GLU A 31 5.23 -11.46 7.81
CA GLU A 31 6.16 -10.78 6.93
C GLU A 31 5.46 -9.99 5.83
N VAL A 32 6.04 -8.84 5.47
CA VAL A 32 5.59 -8.06 4.32
C VAL A 32 6.15 -8.65 3.02
N GLN A 33 5.32 -9.49 2.39
CA GLN A 33 5.61 -10.11 1.11
C GLN A 33 5.68 -9.12 -0.08
N PRO A 34 6.36 -9.46 -1.19
CA PRO A 34 6.46 -8.62 -2.38
C PRO A 34 5.11 -8.16 -2.95
N VAL A 35 4.06 -8.99 -2.85
CA VAL A 35 2.71 -8.64 -3.31
C VAL A 35 2.15 -7.40 -2.61
N HIS A 36 2.45 -7.21 -1.32
CA HIS A 36 2.03 -6.02 -0.57
C HIS A 36 2.70 -4.74 -1.09
N ARG A 37 3.98 -4.85 -1.48
CA ARG A 37 4.71 -3.74 -2.08
C ARG A 37 4.19 -3.42 -3.49
N ALA A 38 3.92 -4.45 -4.29
CA ALA A 38 3.35 -4.29 -5.62
C ALA A 38 1.97 -3.62 -5.57
N GLN A 39 1.14 -3.98 -4.59
CA GLN A 39 -0.13 -3.31 -4.34
C GLN A 39 0.08 -1.82 -4.04
N LEU A 40 0.96 -1.48 -3.09
CA LEU A 40 1.26 -0.09 -2.76
C LEU A 40 1.81 0.70 -3.95
N LEU A 41 2.73 0.13 -4.73
CA LEU A 41 3.25 0.74 -5.96
C LEU A 41 2.14 1.03 -6.97
N THR A 42 1.14 0.16 -7.06
CA THR A 42 -0.02 0.40 -7.91
C THR A 42 -0.80 1.63 -7.43
N TYR A 43 -0.95 1.84 -6.11
CA TYR A 43 -1.58 3.03 -5.54
C TYR A 43 -0.79 4.30 -5.87
N LEU A 44 0.53 4.28 -5.64
CA LEU A 44 1.41 5.42 -5.94
C LEU A 44 1.39 5.78 -7.42
N SER A 45 1.36 4.77 -8.30
CA SER A 45 1.33 4.98 -9.74
C SER A 45 0.04 5.63 -10.22
N LYS A 46 -1.11 5.10 -9.80
CA LYS A 46 -2.43 5.56 -10.26
C LYS A 46 -2.88 6.87 -9.64
N GLY A 47 -2.54 7.11 -8.38
CA GLY A 47 -2.91 8.34 -7.69
C GLY A 47 -1.85 9.43 -7.76
N GLU A 48 -0.78 9.20 -8.53
CA GLU A 48 0.38 10.10 -8.63
C GLU A 48 0.94 10.54 -7.27
N PHE A 49 0.86 9.63 -6.28
CA PHE A 49 1.34 9.91 -4.94
C PHE A 49 2.86 9.70 -4.86
N PRO A 50 3.62 10.65 -4.31
CA PRO A 50 5.08 10.57 -4.23
C PRO A 50 5.59 9.54 -3.21
N LEU A 51 4.78 9.15 -2.23
CA LEU A 51 5.24 8.36 -1.09
C LEU A 51 4.18 7.36 -0.61
N GLY A 52 4.64 6.15 -0.30
CA GLY A 52 3.85 5.11 0.34
C GLY A 52 4.53 4.52 1.57
N LEU A 53 3.75 4.19 2.58
CA LEU A 53 4.17 3.50 3.80
C LEU A 53 3.35 2.22 3.99
N ILE A 54 4.01 1.11 4.27
CA ILE A 54 3.38 -0.08 4.87
C ILE A 54 3.74 -0.06 6.34
N VAL A 55 2.74 -0.13 7.22
CA VAL A 55 2.92 -0.25 8.66
C VAL A 55 2.46 -1.64 9.08
N ASN A 56 3.40 -2.52 9.42
CA ASN A 56 3.12 -3.87 9.86
C ASN A 56 3.12 -3.98 11.40
N PHE A 57 1.94 -4.08 11.99
CA PHE A 57 1.72 -4.20 13.44
C PHE A 57 2.04 -5.58 14.03
N HIS A 58 2.55 -6.52 13.22
CA HIS A 58 3.07 -7.80 13.72
C HIS A 58 4.51 -7.70 14.28
N ARG A 59 5.12 -6.50 14.27
CA ARG A 59 6.44 -6.26 14.86
C ARG A 59 6.34 -5.69 16.26
N GLN A 60 7.41 -5.83 17.05
CA GLN A 60 7.44 -5.37 18.43
C GLN A 60 7.43 -3.84 18.51
N THR A 61 8.09 -3.18 17.55
CA THR A 61 8.09 -1.72 17.42
C THR A 61 7.55 -1.27 16.07
N LEU A 62 6.99 -0.06 16.02
CA LEU A 62 6.49 0.53 14.77
C LEU A 62 7.61 0.69 13.73
N VAL A 63 8.83 1.01 14.18
CA VAL A 63 9.98 1.23 13.29
C VAL A 63 10.37 -0.06 12.57
N GLU A 64 10.35 -1.21 13.26
CA GLU A 64 10.60 -2.52 12.65
C GLU A 64 9.53 -2.92 11.63
N GLY A 65 8.28 -2.50 11.85
CA GLY A 65 7.15 -2.77 10.97
C GLY A 65 7.03 -1.82 9.78
N LEU A 66 7.85 -0.77 9.72
CA LEU A 66 7.72 0.30 8.74
C LEU A 66 8.47 -0.04 7.44
N HIS A 67 7.77 0.00 6.32
CA HIS A 67 8.38 -0.06 5.00
C HIS A 67 8.01 1.16 4.18
N ARG A 68 9.03 1.88 3.72
CA ARG A 68 8.88 3.08 2.90
C ARG A 68 9.13 2.77 1.44
N LEU A 69 8.24 3.23 0.56
CA LEU A 69 8.38 3.18 -0.89
C LEU A 69 8.22 4.60 -1.45
N ALA A 70 9.18 5.04 -2.25
CA ALA A 70 9.11 6.31 -2.97
C ALA A 70 9.05 6.04 -4.47
N ARG A 71 8.31 6.88 -5.19
CA ARG A 71 8.25 6.87 -6.65
C ARG A 71 9.18 7.92 -7.24
#